data_AF-A0A9W9RR18-F1
#
_entry.id   AF-A0A9W9RR18-F1
#
_cell.length_a   1.000
_cell.length_b   1.000
_cell.length_c   1.000
_cell.angle_alpha   90.00
_cell.angle_beta   90.00
_cell.angle_gamma   90.00
#
_symmetry.space_group_name_H-M   'P 1'
#
loop_
_entity.id
_entity.type
_entity.pdbx_description
1 polymer ?
#
loop_
_entity_poly.entity_id
_entity_poly.type
_entity_poly.pdbx_seq_one_letter_code
_entity_poly.pdbx_strand_id
1 'polypeptide(L)'
;MRIACPLFASLLALGAVSNPVRIREDSGSGLRLICPGLNTQDRGCIRYTRGFDVTGVVTEVDLTFPQVRTECDCIQECLNRRDTCANYVWKFSTPESVNSGHRTCTLYSDFNLPAGVTLQFDLASPNNTNINAEAIIANGNNPHAGGLVPQAFKDANLDTDPDFDAVSGPVWTLANGQVQC
;
A
#
# COMPACT_ATOMS: atom_id res chain seq x y z
N MET A 1 -52.20 56.09 -13.47
CA MET A 1 -52.56 55.20 -12.35
C MET A 1 -51.35 54.32 -12.06
N ARG A 2 -50.83 54.37 -10.82
CA ARG A 2 -49.54 53.77 -10.43
C ARG A 2 -49.64 52.24 -10.42
N ILE A 3 -48.74 51.56 -11.14
CA ILE A 3 -48.59 50.10 -11.11
C ILE A 3 -47.51 49.77 -10.08
N ALA A 4 -47.87 48.93 -9.11
CA ALA A 4 -47.03 48.50 -8.01
C ALA A 4 -45.95 47.53 -8.49
N CYS A 5 -44.73 47.74 -7.98
CA CYS A 5 -43.56 46.87 -8.15
C CYS A 5 -43.50 45.90 -6.96
N PRO A 6 -43.40 44.57 -7.13
CA PRO A 6 -43.13 43.68 -6.01
C PRO A 6 -41.61 43.43 -5.85
N LEU A 7 -41.22 43.33 -4.59
CA LEU A 7 -39.87 43.11 -4.09
C LEU A 7 -39.31 41.71 -4.40
N PHE A 8 -37.99 41.70 -4.59
CA PHE A 8 -37.07 40.55 -4.57
C PHE A 8 -37.13 39.75 -3.25
N ALA A 9 -36.95 38.42 -3.34
CA ALA A 9 -36.04 37.64 -2.48
C ALA A 9 -35.94 36.18 -2.98
N SER A 10 -34.95 35.90 -3.83
CA SER A 10 -34.55 34.52 -4.13
C SER A 10 -33.62 34.01 -3.02
N LEU A 11 -34.10 33.11 -2.17
CA LEU A 11 -33.25 32.32 -1.27
C LEU A 11 -32.56 31.20 -2.08
N LEU A 12 -31.27 31.39 -2.39
CA LEU A 12 -30.40 30.29 -2.77
C LEU A 12 -29.95 29.57 -1.50
N ALA A 13 -30.59 28.43 -1.21
CA ALA A 13 -30.09 27.50 -0.21
C ALA A 13 -28.85 26.79 -0.77
N LEU A 14 -27.66 27.23 -0.34
CA LEU A 14 -26.43 26.45 -0.46
C LEU A 14 -26.57 25.22 0.46
N GLY A 15 -27.04 24.12 -0.11
CA GLY A 15 -26.96 22.82 0.55
C GLY A 15 -25.50 22.44 0.74
N ALA A 16 -25.01 22.52 1.97
CA ALA A 16 -23.73 21.94 2.34
C ALA A 16 -23.79 20.44 2.10
N VAL A 17 -23.01 19.93 1.16
CA VAL A 17 -22.80 18.49 1.00
C VAL A 17 -21.94 18.06 2.19
N SER A 18 -22.58 17.60 3.26
CA SER A 18 -21.88 16.90 4.33
C SER A 18 -21.42 15.56 3.77
N ASN A 19 -20.10 15.44 3.52
CA ASN A 19 -19.48 14.13 3.31
C ASN A 19 -19.87 13.22 4.48
N PRO A 20 -20.34 11.99 4.25
CA PRO A 20 -20.65 11.09 5.34
C PRO A 20 -19.36 10.86 6.13
N VAL A 21 -19.41 11.21 7.41
CA VAL A 21 -18.43 10.76 8.40
C VAL A 21 -18.40 9.24 8.30
N ARG A 22 -17.28 8.69 7.81
CA ARG A 22 -17.05 7.25 7.83
C ARG A 22 -17.13 6.82 9.28
N ILE A 23 -18.22 6.14 9.65
CA ILE A 23 -18.37 5.51 10.96
C ILE A 23 -17.20 4.54 11.10
N ARG A 24 -16.39 4.80 12.11
CA ARG A 24 -15.13 4.11 12.40
C ARG A 24 -15.50 2.71 12.91
N GLU A 25 -15.50 1.72 12.02
CA GLU A 25 -15.63 0.32 12.42
C GLU A 25 -14.36 -0.07 13.18
N ASP A 26 -14.45 0.03 14.51
CA ASP A 26 -13.41 -0.43 15.41
C ASP A 26 -13.38 -1.96 15.36
N SER A 27 -12.22 -2.54 15.07
CA SER A 27 -12.04 -4.00 14.90
C SER A 27 -12.22 -4.80 16.20
N GLY A 28 -12.70 -4.18 17.27
CA GLY A 28 -12.74 -4.74 18.62
C GLY A 28 -11.37 -4.89 19.28
N SER A 29 -10.27 -4.67 18.55
CA SER A 29 -8.89 -4.84 19.01
C SER A 29 -8.20 -3.55 19.46
N GLY A 30 -8.83 -2.38 19.27
CA GLY A 30 -8.22 -1.07 19.48
C GLY A 30 -7.23 -0.64 18.38
N LEU A 31 -6.98 -1.51 17.39
CA LEU A 31 -6.20 -1.21 16.20
C LEU A 31 -7.13 -0.69 15.09
N ARG A 32 -6.70 0.39 14.43
CA ARG A 32 -7.46 1.02 13.34
C ARG A 32 -7.56 0.04 12.17
N LEU A 33 -8.78 -0.32 11.80
CA LEU A 33 -9.06 -1.09 10.60
C LEU A 33 -8.87 -0.22 9.34
N ILE A 34 -8.18 -0.76 8.33
CA ILE A 34 -8.16 -0.21 6.97
C ILE A 34 -8.80 -1.19 6.00
N CYS A 35 -9.30 -0.65 4.88
CA CYS A 35 -9.89 -1.44 3.80
C CYS A 35 -11.00 -2.40 4.30
N PRO A 36 -12.06 -1.87 4.95
CA PRO A 36 -13.18 -2.70 5.39
C PRO A 36 -13.82 -3.42 4.19
N GLY A 37 -14.15 -4.69 4.38
CA GLY A 37 -14.77 -5.55 3.36
C GLY A 37 -13.80 -6.48 2.63
N LEU A 38 -12.49 -6.39 2.88
CA LEU A 38 -11.55 -7.39 2.37
C LEU A 38 -11.83 -8.77 2.98
N ASN A 39 -11.59 -9.82 2.19
CA ASN A 39 -11.79 -11.22 2.62
C ASN A 39 -10.62 -11.72 3.49
N THR A 40 -10.56 -11.19 4.70
CA THR A 40 -9.57 -11.49 5.74
C THR A 40 -10.28 -11.79 7.06
N GLN A 41 -9.55 -12.35 8.03
CA GLN A 41 -10.08 -12.72 9.35
C GLN A 41 -10.80 -11.53 10.02
N ASP A 42 -10.23 -10.33 9.91
CA ASP A 42 -10.71 -9.11 10.57
C ASP A 42 -11.63 -8.27 9.65
N ARG A 43 -12.01 -8.80 8.46
CA ARG A 43 -12.80 -8.11 7.41
C ARG A 43 -12.17 -6.79 6.94
N GLY A 44 -10.84 -6.78 6.88
CA GLY A 44 -9.97 -5.64 6.59
C GLY A 44 -8.58 -5.92 7.16
N CYS A 45 -7.73 -4.90 7.20
CA CYS A 45 -6.37 -5.01 7.75
C CYS A 45 -6.22 -4.19 9.02
N ILE A 46 -5.60 -4.77 10.05
CA ILE A 46 -5.29 -4.13 11.33
C ILE A 46 -3.79 -4.18 11.66
N ARG A 47 -2.99 -4.89 10.86
CA ARG A 47 -1.55 -5.10 10.97
C ARG A 47 -0.88 -4.42 9.78
N TYR A 48 -0.58 -3.15 9.95
CA TYR A 48 0.11 -2.36 8.95
C TYR A 48 0.90 -1.25 9.63
N THR A 49 1.84 -0.68 8.89
CA THR A 49 2.54 0.55 9.28
C THR A 49 2.26 1.65 8.26
N ARG A 50 2.34 2.90 8.71
CA ARG A 50 2.17 4.09 7.86
C ARG A 50 3.46 4.89 7.83
N GLY A 51 3.76 5.47 6.67
CA GLY A 51 4.99 6.25 6.49
C GLY A 51 6.24 5.44 6.24
N PHE A 52 6.16 4.11 6.23
CA PHE A 52 7.33 3.26 6.09
C PHE A 52 7.18 2.33 4.91
N ASP A 53 8.27 2.12 4.21
CA ASP A 53 8.42 1.18 3.12
C ASP A 53 8.94 -0.13 3.72
N VAL A 54 8.03 -1.03 4.09
CA VAL A 54 8.43 -2.37 4.53
C VAL A 54 8.81 -3.14 3.28
N THR A 55 10.06 -2.98 2.86
CA THR A 55 10.61 -3.71 1.73
C THR A 55 10.52 -5.20 1.99
N GLY A 56 10.47 -5.97 0.93
CA GLY A 56 10.56 -7.40 1.02
C GLY A 56 11.81 -7.96 0.38
N VAL A 57 11.97 -9.26 0.55
CA VAL A 57 13.15 -9.99 0.08
C VAL A 57 12.70 -11.07 -0.90
N VAL A 58 13.61 -11.46 -1.81
CA VAL A 58 13.45 -12.51 -2.84
C VAL A 58 12.77 -12.06 -4.14
N THR A 59 11.47 -11.75 -4.13
CA THR A 59 10.70 -11.47 -5.35
C THR A 59 9.84 -10.23 -5.17
N GLU A 60 9.70 -9.45 -6.22
CA GLU A 60 8.88 -8.25 -6.25
C GLU A 60 7.97 -8.24 -7.48
N VAL A 61 6.75 -7.73 -7.31
CA VAL A 61 5.83 -7.41 -8.39
C VAL A 61 5.40 -5.97 -8.22
N ASP A 62 5.75 -5.14 -9.19
CA ASP A 62 5.34 -3.74 -9.24
C ASP A 62 4.06 -3.56 -10.04
N LEU A 63 3.09 -2.89 -9.41
CA LEU A 63 1.80 -2.57 -9.98
C LEU A 63 1.61 -1.05 -9.95
N THR A 64 1.10 -0.50 -11.04
CA THR A 64 0.98 0.94 -11.24
C THR A 64 -0.46 1.35 -11.51
N PHE A 65 -0.73 2.65 -11.45
CA PHE A 65 -2.00 3.19 -11.90
C PHE A 65 -2.18 2.90 -13.42
N PRO A 66 -3.39 2.50 -13.89
CA PRO A 66 -4.66 2.44 -13.16
C PRO A 66 -5.00 1.08 -12.55
N GLN A 67 -4.09 0.10 -12.60
CA GLN A 67 -4.34 -1.25 -12.05
C GLN A 67 -4.56 -1.18 -10.54
N VAL A 68 -3.77 -0.35 -9.85
CA VAL A 68 -3.91 -0.08 -8.43
C VAL A 68 -4.15 1.42 -8.24
N ARG A 69 -5.21 1.80 -7.53
CA ARG A 69 -5.60 3.20 -7.35
C ARG A 69 -5.55 3.63 -5.88
N THR A 70 -5.74 2.68 -4.97
CA THR A 70 -5.81 2.88 -3.53
C THR A 70 -4.93 1.87 -2.80
N GLU A 71 -4.67 2.10 -1.52
CA GLU A 71 -4.01 1.10 -0.68
C GLU A 71 -4.81 -0.21 -0.60
N CYS A 72 -6.15 -0.13 -0.70
CA CYS A 72 -7.02 -1.30 -0.65
C CYS A 72 -6.91 -2.17 -1.90
N ASP A 73 -6.73 -1.54 -3.08
CA ASP A 73 -6.45 -2.27 -4.31
C ASP A 73 -5.10 -3.00 -4.19
N CYS A 74 -4.09 -2.35 -3.60
CA CYS A 74 -2.77 -2.94 -3.41
C CYS A 74 -2.83 -4.18 -2.51
N ILE A 75 -3.53 -4.08 -1.38
CA ILE A 75 -3.76 -5.21 -0.48
C ILE A 75 -4.53 -6.31 -1.20
N GLN A 76 -5.59 -5.97 -1.92
CA GLN A 76 -6.40 -6.93 -2.65
C GLN A 76 -5.56 -7.69 -3.69
N GLU A 77 -4.62 -7.03 -4.37
CA GLU A 77 -3.71 -7.68 -5.31
C GLU A 77 -2.76 -8.66 -4.62
N CYS A 78 -2.31 -8.37 -3.39
CA CYS A 78 -1.57 -9.35 -2.58
C CYS A 78 -2.47 -10.54 -2.18
N LEU A 79 -3.71 -10.26 -1.75
CA LEU A 79 -4.70 -11.29 -1.40
C LEU A 79 -5.13 -12.16 -2.59
N ASN A 80 -4.99 -11.66 -3.82
CA ASN A 80 -5.21 -12.41 -5.05
C ASN A 80 -4.04 -13.35 -5.40
N ARG A 81 -2.88 -13.17 -4.75
CA ARG A 81 -1.62 -13.90 -4.98
C ARG A 81 -1.12 -14.57 -3.70
N ARG A 82 -2.00 -15.23 -2.95
CA ARG A 82 -1.71 -15.76 -1.60
C ARG A 82 -0.54 -16.73 -1.54
N ASP A 83 -0.23 -17.38 -2.66
CA ASP A 83 0.86 -18.37 -2.72
C ASP A 83 2.23 -17.73 -2.91
N THR A 84 2.28 -16.45 -3.33
CA THR A 84 3.52 -15.75 -3.68
C THR A 84 3.67 -14.36 -3.07
N CYS A 85 2.63 -13.81 -2.44
CA CYS A 85 2.67 -12.51 -1.78
C CYS A 85 2.54 -12.67 -0.26
N ALA A 86 3.51 -12.12 0.47
CA ALA A 86 3.53 -12.07 1.93
C ALA A 86 3.57 -10.64 2.47
N ASN A 87 3.80 -9.64 1.63
CA ASN A 87 3.88 -8.24 2.03
C ASN A 87 3.53 -7.30 0.87
N TYR A 88 2.93 -6.17 1.19
CA TYR A 88 2.60 -5.12 0.23
C TYR A 88 3.15 -3.77 0.69
N VAL A 89 3.46 -2.90 -0.26
CA VAL A 89 3.88 -1.51 -0.04
C VAL A 89 3.15 -0.63 -1.03
N TRP A 90 2.34 0.31 -0.54
CA TRP A 90 1.68 1.34 -1.34
C TRP A 90 2.29 2.71 -1.05
N LYS A 91 3.07 3.25 -1.99
CA LYS A 91 3.86 4.49 -1.83
C LYS A 91 4.14 5.16 -3.19
N PHE A 92 4.78 6.32 -3.17
CA PHE A 92 5.47 6.81 -4.36
C PHE A 92 6.81 6.07 -4.51
N SER A 93 6.97 5.26 -5.55
CA SER A 93 8.19 4.48 -5.77
C SER A 93 9.12 5.09 -6.82
N THR A 94 8.63 6.00 -7.65
CA THR A 94 9.43 6.68 -8.68
C THR A 94 9.09 8.18 -8.80
N PRO A 95 9.97 9.02 -9.37
CA PRO A 95 9.66 10.42 -9.67
C PRO A 95 8.40 10.58 -10.55
N GLU A 96 8.14 9.66 -11.48
CA GLU A 96 6.93 9.67 -12.32
C GLU A 96 5.67 9.43 -11.50
N SER A 97 5.73 8.54 -10.51
CA SER A 97 4.62 8.31 -9.57
C SER A 97 4.29 9.58 -8.78
N VAL A 98 5.31 10.32 -8.33
CA VAL A 98 5.15 11.62 -7.64
C VAL A 98 4.52 12.65 -8.56
N ASN A 99 5.07 12.83 -9.77
CA ASN A 99 4.61 13.82 -10.74
C ASN A 99 3.17 13.57 -11.21
N SER A 100 2.77 12.29 -11.31
CA SER A 100 1.39 11.93 -11.66
C SER A 100 0.42 12.03 -10.48
N GLY A 101 0.92 12.13 -9.24
CA GLY A 101 0.11 12.07 -8.03
C GLY A 101 -0.49 10.68 -7.75
N HIS A 102 0.02 9.64 -8.43
CA HIS A 102 -0.45 8.27 -8.30
C HIS A 102 0.64 7.40 -7.68
N ARG A 103 0.37 6.88 -6.48
CA ARG A 103 1.21 5.88 -5.83
C ARG A 103 1.18 4.56 -6.59
N THR A 104 2.25 3.81 -6.43
CA THR A 104 2.43 2.46 -6.94
C THR A 104 2.21 1.45 -5.81
N CYS A 105 2.14 0.18 -6.17
CA CYS A 105 2.06 -0.93 -5.25
C CYS A 105 3.16 -1.94 -5.58
N THR A 106 4.02 -2.22 -4.61
CA THR A 106 5.01 -3.29 -4.71
C THR A 106 4.61 -4.44 -3.81
N LEU A 107 4.50 -5.63 -4.38
CA LEU A 107 4.20 -6.87 -3.68
C LEU A 107 5.48 -7.66 -3.51
N TYR A 108 5.70 -8.21 -2.32
CA TYR A 108 6.87 -9.00 -2.02
C TYR A 108 6.49 -10.39 -1.52
N SER A 109 7.33 -11.38 -1.82
CA SER A 109 7.18 -12.76 -1.34
C SER A 109 7.57 -12.98 0.11
N ASP A 110 8.30 -12.05 0.72
CA ASP A 110 8.67 -12.09 2.14
C ASP A 110 8.96 -10.67 2.66
N PHE A 111 8.99 -10.47 3.98
CA PHE A 111 9.24 -9.16 4.62
C PHE A 111 10.73 -8.88 4.82
N ASN A 112 11.05 -7.63 5.16
CA ASN A 112 12.42 -7.17 5.37
C ASN A 112 13.20 -8.05 6.35
N LEU A 113 14.43 -8.40 6.00
CA LEU A 113 15.28 -9.21 6.86
C LEU A 113 15.84 -8.39 8.03
N PRO A 114 16.14 -9.03 9.18
CA PRO A 114 16.89 -8.36 10.25
C PRO A 114 18.26 -7.87 9.77
N ALA A 115 18.74 -6.75 10.32
CA ALA A 115 19.97 -6.05 9.89
C ALA A 115 21.28 -6.88 9.86
N GLY A 116 21.30 -8.08 10.45
CA GLY A 116 22.45 -8.98 10.44
C GLY A 116 22.30 -10.19 9.53
N VAL A 117 21.25 -10.25 8.71
CA VAL A 117 20.95 -11.39 7.84
C VAL A 117 21.18 -11.02 6.39
N THR A 118 21.91 -11.87 5.68
CA THR A 118 22.11 -11.78 4.23
C THR A 118 21.67 -13.07 3.56
N LEU A 119 20.79 -13.03 2.56
CA LEU A 119 20.53 -14.21 1.71
C LEU A 119 21.46 -14.22 0.50
N GLN A 120 21.97 -15.40 0.19
CA GLN A 120 22.69 -15.68 -1.03
C GLN A 120 21.92 -16.74 -1.81
N PHE A 121 21.50 -16.39 -3.03
CA PHE A 121 20.87 -17.33 -3.95
C PHE A 121 21.91 -17.88 -4.91
N ASP A 122 21.85 -19.19 -5.14
CA ASP A 122 22.59 -19.81 -6.24
C ASP A 122 21.85 -19.54 -7.55
N LEU A 123 22.14 -18.40 -8.18
CA LEU A 123 21.43 -17.94 -9.39
C LEU A 123 21.57 -18.88 -10.60
N ALA A 124 22.52 -19.82 -10.58
CA ALA A 124 22.70 -20.81 -11.64
C ALA A 124 21.86 -22.09 -11.42
N SER A 125 21.22 -22.22 -10.25
CA SER A 125 20.43 -23.40 -9.93
C SER A 125 19.14 -23.46 -10.76
N PRO A 126 18.85 -24.60 -11.42
CA PRO A 126 17.59 -24.77 -12.16
C PRO A 126 16.37 -24.85 -11.23
N ASN A 127 16.57 -24.95 -9.92
CA ASN A 127 15.48 -24.94 -8.92
C ASN A 127 15.00 -23.52 -8.60
N ASN A 128 15.73 -22.48 -9.02
CA ASN A 128 15.31 -21.10 -8.84
C ASN A 128 14.15 -20.80 -9.77
N THR A 129 12.94 -20.93 -9.25
CA THR A 129 11.72 -20.49 -9.91
C THR A 129 11.25 -19.21 -9.22
N ASN A 130 10.97 -18.17 -10.00
CA ASN A 130 10.44 -16.87 -9.56
C ASN A 130 11.38 -15.94 -8.77
N ILE A 131 12.63 -16.31 -8.49
CA ILE A 131 13.61 -15.36 -7.95
C ILE A 131 13.96 -14.37 -9.07
N ASN A 132 13.81 -13.06 -8.83
CA ASN A 132 14.12 -12.01 -9.81
C ASN A 132 15.65 -11.86 -10.00
N ALA A 133 16.30 -12.94 -10.44
CA ALA A 133 17.75 -13.11 -10.51
C ALA A 133 18.41 -12.02 -11.36
N GLU A 134 17.74 -11.60 -12.43
CA GLU A 134 18.21 -10.57 -13.36
C GLU A 134 18.28 -9.20 -12.67
N ALA A 135 17.25 -8.80 -11.92
CA ALA A 135 17.27 -7.55 -11.15
C ALA A 135 18.27 -7.60 -9.97
N ILE A 136 18.39 -8.76 -9.31
CA ILE A 136 19.35 -9.01 -8.23
C ILE A 136 20.78 -8.77 -8.73
N ILE A 137 21.12 -9.26 -9.92
CA ILE A 137 22.46 -9.09 -10.52
C ILE A 137 22.66 -7.65 -11.01
N ALA A 138 21.67 -7.08 -11.71
CA ALA A 138 21.82 -5.82 -12.43
C ALA A 138 21.91 -4.59 -11.50
N ASN A 139 21.16 -4.57 -10.41
CA ASN A 139 20.97 -3.34 -9.63
C ASN A 139 21.96 -3.17 -8.49
N GLY A 140 22.69 -4.21 -8.05
CA GLY A 140 23.46 -4.16 -6.80
C GLY A 140 22.62 -3.85 -5.54
N ASN A 141 21.32 -3.54 -5.71
CA ASN A 141 20.27 -3.68 -4.73
C ASN A 141 20.25 -5.13 -4.36
N ASN A 142 20.84 -5.43 -3.22
CA ASN A 142 20.66 -6.71 -2.58
C ASN A 142 19.48 -6.52 -1.63
N PRO A 143 18.21 -6.74 -2.05
CA PRO A 143 17.08 -6.77 -1.11
C PRO A 143 17.29 -7.86 -0.06
N HIS A 144 18.33 -8.67 -0.16
CA HIS A 144 18.63 -9.74 0.75
C HIS A 144 19.58 -9.33 1.87
N ALA A 145 20.12 -8.11 1.89
CA ALA A 145 20.77 -7.57 3.07
C ALA A 145 19.68 -6.93 3.93
N GLY A 146 19.43 -7.51 5.11
CA GLY A 146 18.47 -6.95 6.03
C GLY A 146 18.85 -5.57 6.52
N GLY A 147 17.88 -4.86 7.10
CA GLY A 147 18.08 -3.50 7.55
C GLY A 147 16.94 -2.99 8.42
N LEU A 148 17.04 -1.73 8.82
CA LEU A 148 15.89 -1.02 9.35
C LEU A 148 14.85 -0.85 8.24
N VAL A 149 13.58 -0.80 8.61
CA VAL A 149 12.50 -0.46 7.69
C VAL A 149 12.66 1.02 7.25
N PRO A 150 12.87 1.32 5.96
CA PRO A 150 13.07 2.68 5.50
C PRO A 150 11.81 3.55 5.58
N GLN A 151 12.03 4.85 5.73
CA GLN A 151 11.00 5.88 5.61
C GLN A 151 10.54 5.99 4.15
N ALA A 152 9.23 6.13 3.94
CA ALA A 152 8.68 6.46 2.62
C ALA A 152 8.70 7.99 2.42
N PHE A 153 8.89 8.42 1.17
CA PHE A 153 8.99 9.83 0.78
C PHE A 153 8.05 10.13 -0.40
N LYS A 154 7.67 11.40 -0.55
CA LYS A 154 6.75 11.88 -1.60
C LYS A 154 7.28 13.06 -2.42
N ASP A 155 8.54 13.44 -2.22
CA ASP A 155 9.20 14.43 -3.05
C ASP A 155 9.79 13.79 -4.32
N ALA A 156 10.18 14.62 -5.29
CA ALA A 156 10.65 14.15 -6.60
C ALA A 156 11.90 13.26 -6.54
N ASN A 157 12.74 13.41 -5.50
CA ASN A 157 13.94 12.61 -5.30
C ASN A 157 13.72 11.43 -4.35
N LEU A 158 12.55 11.36 -3.70
CA LEU A 158 12.14 10.32 -2.75
C LEU A 158 13.08 10.22 -1.54
N ASP A 159 13.55 11.34 -1.00
CA ASP A 159 14.58 11.35 0.05
C ASP A 159 14.42 12.42 1.15
N THR A 160 13.49 13.37 1.01
CA THR A 160 13.45 14.56 1.87
C THR A 160 12.11 14.86 2.52
N ASP A 161 10.98 14.62 1.83
CA ASP A 161 9.63 14.87 2.37
C ASP A 161 8.92 13.56 2.73
N PRO A 162 8.78 13.22 4.03
CA PRO A 162 8.13 11.99 4.48
C PRO A 162 6.69 11.82 3.97
N ASP A 163 6.38 10.64 3.43
CA ASP A 163 5.04 10.24 3.00
C ASP A 163 4.29 9.49 4.10
N PHE A 164 3.72 10.19 5.08
CA PHE A 164 2.93 9.57 6.16
C PHE A 164 1.68 8.80 5.71
N ASP A 165 1.25 8.97 4.45
CA ASP A 165 0.10 8.28 3.89
C ASP A 165 0.47 6.96 3.21
N ALA A 166 1.76 6.70 2.97
CA ALA A 166 2.24 5.40 2.50
C ALA A 166 1.80 4.30 3.47
N VAL A 167 1.45 3.12 2.95
CA VAL A 167 0.96 1.99 3.75
C VAL A 167 1.72 0.74 3.36
N SER A 168 2.28 0.06 4.35
CA SER A 168 2.91 -1.25 4.16
C SER A 168 2.41 -2.23 5.21
N GLY A 169 2.34 -3.51 4.86
CA GLY A 169 1.91 -4.52 5.82
C GLY A 169 2.05 -5.95 5.33
N PRO A 170 2.11 -6.91 6.27
CA PRO A 170 2.13 -8.31 5.94
C PRO A 170 0.77 -8.82 5.46
N VAL A 171 0.82 -9.91 4.70
CA VAL A 171 -0.30 -10.81 4.45
C VAL A 171 0.10 -12.21 4.87
N TRP A 172 -0.65 -12.80 5.79
CA TRP A 172 -0.40 -14.15 6.29
C TRP A 172 -1.55 -15.07 5.96
N THR A 173 -1.27 -16.10 5.17
CA THR A 173 -2.17 -17.25 5.01
C THR A 173 -1.96 -18.19 6.20
N LEU A 174 -2.95 -18.26 7.09
CA LEU A 174 -2.90 -19.08 8.28
C LEU A 174 -3.18 -20.55 7.95
N ALA A 175 -2.68 -21.46 8.78
CA ALA A 175 -2.88 -22.90 8.61
C ALA A 175 -4.37 -23.32 8.63
N ASN A 176 -5.26 -22.52 9.20
CA ASN A 176 -6.71 -22.74 9.18
C ASN A 176 -7.41 -22.23 7.91
N GLY A 177 -6.65 -21.74 6.92
CA GLY A 177 -7.15 -21.21 5.65
C GLY A 177 -7.63 -19.75 5.71
N GLN A 178 -7.63 -19.11 6.88
CA GLN A 178 -7.91 -17.68 6.99
C GLN A 178 -6.69 -16.86 6.58
N VAL A 179 -6.93 -15.61 6.20
CA VAL A 179 -5.86 -14.66 5.88
C VAL A 179 -5.90 -13.50 6.85
N GLN A 180 -4.74 -13.12 7.37
CA GLN A 180 -4.55 -11.93 8.17
C GLN A 180 -3.76 -10.86 7.41
N CYS A 181 -4.15 -9.64 7.69
CA CYS A 181 -3.40 -8.41 7.59
C CYS A 181 -3.93 -7.55 8.76
#